data_AF-A0A9E4GP81-F1
#
_entry.id   AF-A0A9E4GP81-F1
#
_cell.length_a   1.000
_cell.length_b   1.000
_cell.length_c   1.000
_cell.angle_alpha   90.00
_cell.angle_beta   90.00
_cell.angle_gamma   90.00
#
_symmetry.space_group_name_H-M   'P 1'
#
loop_
_entity.id
_entity.type
_entity.pdbx_description
1 polymer ?
#
loop_
_entity_poly.entity_id
_entity_poly.type
_entity_poly.pdbx_seq_one_letter_code
_entity_poly.pdbx_strand_id
1 'polypeptide(L)'
;LNTGYISSNDYVVTLTLDMWVMVVLGGLGNNRGALLGALVITVLDRLTAIATIQMNMSAIDLEFNYVRYILYGIILLLMLRYRPQGILPEPAAATNAPDLLTEPDTYVADS
;
A
#
# COMPACT_ATOMS: atom_id res chain seq x y z
N LEU A 1 -29.17 17.39 10.47
CA LEU A 1 -29.21 17.25 8.99
C LEU A 1 -27.77 17.09 8.53
N ASN A 2 -27.39 15.89 8.09
CA ASN A 2 -26.06 15.63 7.52
C ASN A 2 -26.13 16.02 6.03
N THR A 3 -25.89 17.28 5.70
CA THR A 3 -25.77 17.71 4.31
C THR A 3 -24.45 17.15 3.78
N GLY A 4 -24.53 16.07 3.01
CA GLY A 4 -23.37 15.50 2.32
C GLY A 4 -22.77 16.56 1.39
N TYR A 5 -21.56 17.01 1.73
CA TYR A 5 -20.76 17.89 0.90
C TYR A 5 -20.09 17.02 -0.16
N ILE A 6 -20.22 17.41 -1.43
CA ILE A 6 -19.61 16.73 -2.56
C ILE A 6 -18.77 17.78 -3.27
N SER A 7 -17.45 17.61 -3.28
CA SER A 7 -16.55 18.55 -3.94
C SER A 7 -15.83 17.87 -5.11
N SER A 8 -15.53 18.64 -6.16
CA SER A 8 -14.78 18.11 -7.31
C SER A 8 -13.39 17.58 -6.91
N ASN A 9 -12.85 18.04 -5.79
CA ASN A 9 -11.56 17.61 -5.26
C ASN A 9 -11.61 16.21 -4.59
N ASP A 10 -12.79 15.63 -4.38
CA ASP A 10 -12.89 14.28 -3.80
C ASP A 10 -12.72 13.17 -4.86
N TYR A 11 -12.73 13.53 -6.15
CA TYR A 11 -12.68 12.61 -7.28
C TYR A 11 -11.33 12.60 -8.01
N VAL A 12 -10.29 13.24 -7.46
CA VAL A 12 -8.94 13.18 -8.04
C VAL A 12 -8.25 11.85 -7.74
N VAL A 13 -7.44 11.40 -8.70
CA VAL A 13 -6.66 10.15 -8.64
C VAL A 13 -5.69 10.08 -7.45
N THR A 14 -5.37 11.23 -6.86
CA THR A 14 -4.49 11.34 -5.69
C THR A 14 -4.92 10.42 -4.56
N LEU A 15 -6.22 10.39 -4.23
CA LEU A 15 -6.71 9.60 -3.10
C LEU A 15 -6.45 8.10 -3.27
N THR A 16 -6.64 7.57 -4.48
CA THR A 16 -6.40 6.16 -4.76
C THR A 16 -4.91 5.85 -4.76
N LEU A 17 -4.08 6.75 -5.30
CA LEU A 17 -2.62 6.60 -5.29
C LEU A 17 -2.08 6.55 -3.86
N ASP A 18 -2.59 7.41 -2.97
CA ASP A 18 -2.23 7.40 -1.54
C ASP A 18 -2.59 6.06 -0.89
N MET A 19 -3.79 5.52 -1.16
CA MET A 19 -4.18 4.19 -0.68
C MET A 19 -3.27 3.09 -1.21
N TRP A 20 -2.89 3.13 -2.50
CA TRP A 20 -1.96 2.18 -3.08
C TRP A 20 -0.58 2.24 -2.41
N VAL A 21 -0.07 3.45 -2.11
CA VAL A 21 1.21 3.60 -1.39
C VAL A 21 1.14 2.98 0.00
N MET A 22 0.05 3.20 0.74
CA MET A 22 -0.16 2.59 2.06
C MET A 22 -0.12 1.06 2.00
N VAL A 23 -0.82 0.47 1.03
CA VAL A 23 -0.92 -0.98 0.87
C VAL A 23 0.39 -1.57 0.39
N VAL A 24 1.05 -0.95 -0.59
CA VAL A 24 2.36 -1.39 -1.07
C VAL A 24 3.39 -1.29 0.05
N LEU A 25 3.42 -0.19 0.81
CA LEU A 25 4.31 -0.04 1.96
C LEU A 25 4.11 -1.14 3.00
N GLY A 26 2.86 -1.47 3.29
CA GLY A 26 2.50 -2.50 4.27
C GLY A 26 2.70 -3.94 3.79
N GLY A 27 2.53 -4.19 2.50
CA GLY A 27 2.54 -5.51 1.87
C GLY A 27 1.13 -6.01 1.51
N LEU A 28 1.00 -6.55 0.29
CA LEU A 28 -0.26 -7.06 -0.26
C LEU A 28 -0.73 -8.37 0.40
N GLY A 29 0.19 -9.16 0.98
CA GLY A 29 -0.07 -10.52 1.48
C GLY A 29 -0.48 -10.62 2.96
N ASN A 30 -0.55 -9.52 3.72
CA ASN A 30 -0.96 -9.57 5.14
C ASN A 30 -1.63 -8.27 5.61
N ASN A 31 -2.86 -8.39 6.11
CA ASN A 31 -3.67 -7.28 6.65
C ASN A 31 -2.96 -6.49 7.75
N ARG A 32 -2.11 -7.14 8.56
CA ARG A 32 -1.31 -6.45 9.60
C ARG A 32 -0.23 -5.55 9.01
N GLY A 33 0.37 -5.98 7.90
CA GLY A 33 1.33 -5.18 7.15
C GLY A 33 0.68 -3.94 6.58
N ALA A 34 -0.45 -4.12 5.87
CA ALA A 34 -1.23 -3.01 5.32
C ALA A 34 -1.64 -1.96 6.38
N LEU A 35 -2.04 -2.39 7.58
CA LEU A 35 -2.39 -1.48 8.67
C LEU A 35 -1.18 -0.65 9.16
N LEU A 36 -0.01 -1.27 9.29
CA LEU A 36 1.24 -0.55 9.59
C LEU A 36 1.59 0.44 8.47
N GLY A 37 1.41 0.02 7.22
CA GLY A 37 1.64 0.87 6.04
C GLY A 37 0.76 2.11 6.02
N ALA A 38 -0.53 1.93 6.30
CA ALA A 38 -1.48 3.02 6.46
C ALA A 38 -1.06 3.97 7.59
N LEU A 39 -0.71 3.44 8.76
CA LEU A 39 -0.30 4.26 9.91
C LEU A 39 0.94 5.12 9.59
N VAL A 40 1.96 4.55 8.96
CA VAL A 40 3.19 5.27 8.59
C VAL A 40 2.89 6.41 7.63
N ILE A 41 2.15 6.15 6.55
CA ILE A 41 1.81 7.18 5.55
C ILE A 41 0.90 8.25 6.15
N THR A 42 -0.10 7.87 6.97
CA THR A 42 -0.98 8.85 7.64
C THR A 42 -0.18 9.77 8.57
N VAL A 43 0.78 9.23 9.32
CA VAL A 43 1.66 10.04 10.18
C VAL A 43 2.51 10.98 9.33
N LEU A 44 3.10 10.47 8.25
CA LEU A 44 3.94 11.26 7.34
C LEU A 44 3.15 12.40 6.68
N ASP A 45 1.95 12.12 6.18
CA ASP A 45 1.07 13.11 5.58
C ASP A 45 0.71 14.21 6.59
N ARG A 46 0.40 13.81 7.83
CA ARG A 46 0.08 14.77 8.90
C ARG A 46 1.29 15.63 9.31
N LEU A 47 2.48 15.05 9.38
CA LEU A 47 3.72 15.79 9.63
C LEU A 47 4.01 16.78 8.49
N THR A 48 3.81 16.34 7.24
CA THR A 48 4.00 17.18 6.05
C THR A 48 3.00 18.33 6.01
N ALA A 49 1.74 18.09 6.38
CA ALA A 49 0.71 19.12 6.49
C ALA A 49 1.06 20.18 7.56
N ILE A 50 1.53 19.75 8.74
CA ILE A 50 1.96 20.66 9.81
C ILE A 50 3.19 21.48 9.38
N ALA A 51 4.16 20.83 8.72
CA ALA A 51 5.34 21.50 8.19
C ALA A 51 4.96 22.56 7.13
N THR A 52 4.02 22.23 6.24
CA THR A 52 3.48 23.15 5.23
C THR A 52 2.89 24.41 5.88
N ILE A 53 2.08 24.26 6.92
CA ILE A 53 1.44 25.39 7.60
C ILE A 53 2.49 26.31 8.24
N GLN A 54 3.51 25.74 8.90
CA GLN A 54 4.59 26.51 9.52
C GLN A 54 5.49 27.21 8.49
N MET A 55 5.80 26.57 7.36
CA MET A 55 6.68 27.14 6.35
C MET A 55 5.99 28.16 5.45
N ASN A 56 4.67 28.05 5.24
CA ASN A 56 3.89 29.07 4.54
C ASN A 56 3.91 30.41 5.31
N MET A 57 3.93 30.37 6.65
CA MET A 57 4.17 31.58 7.46
C MET A 57 5.57 32.20 7.25
N SER A 58 6.53 31.46 6.69
CA SER A 58 7.91 31.91 6.47
C SER A 58 8.18 32.44 5.05
N ALA A 59 7.14 32.70 4.25
CA ALA A 59 7.21 33.30 2.90
C ALA A 59 8.06 32.53 1.86
N ILE A 60 8.17 31.21 2.00
CA ILE A 60 8.78 30.34 0.99
C ILE A 60 7.64 29.80 0.12
N ASP A 61 7.55 30.28 -1.13
CA ASP A 61 6.56 29.88 -2.16
C ASP A 61 6.83 28.47 -2.74
N LEU A 62 7.23 27.51 -1.91
CA LEU A 62 7.27 26.11 -2.33
C LEU A 62 5.86 25.54 -2.23
N GLU A 63 5.32 25.08 -3.35
CA GLU A 63 4.03 24.39 -3.38
C GLU A 63 4.21 22.96 -2.81
N PHE A 64 4.08 22.85 -1.49
CA PHE A 64 4.38 21.64 -0.71
C PHE A 64 3.57 20.39 -1.11
N ASN A 65 2.48 20.56 -1.88
CA ASN A 65 1.77 19.44 -2.49
C ASN A 65 2.70 18.54 -3.30
N TYR A 66 3.68 19.10 -4.02
CA TYR A 66 4.64 18.32 -4.80
C TYR A 66 5.68 17.59 -3.94
N VAL A 67 6.06 18.17 -2.80
CA VAL A 67 7.02 17.56 -1.86
C VAL A 67 6.47 16.24 -1.32
N ARG A 68 5.18 16.20 -0.99
CA ARG A 68 4.51 14.97 -0.55
C ARG A 68 4.58 13.86 -1.61
N TYR A 69 4.32 14.17 -2.87
CA TYR A 69 4.39 13.17 -3.95
C TYR A 69 5.81 12.66 -4.18
N ILE A 70 6.82 13.52 -4.06
CA ILE A 70 8.23 13.11 -4.12
C ILE A 70 8.55 12.16 -2.95
N LEU A 71 8.09 12.46 -1.74
CA LEU A 71 8.24 11.57 -0.59
C LEU A 71 7.59 10.21 -0.82
N TYR A 72 6.36 10.16 -1.35
CA TYR A 72 5.71 8.91 -1.70
C TYR A 72 6.49 8.11 -2.74
N GLY A 73 7.04 8.77 -3.77
CA GLY A 73 7.90 8.13 -4.77
C GLY A 73 9.19 7.56 -4.17
N ILE A 74 9.87 8.30 -3.29
CA ILE A 74 11.06 7.82 -2.59
C ILE A 74 10.71 6.63 -1.70
N ILE A 75 9.61 6.70 -0.97
CA ILE A 75 9.15 5.62 -0.10
C ILE A 75 8.82 4.36 -0.90
N LEU A 76 8.14 4.50 -2.05
CA LEU A 76 7.89 3.40 -2.97
C LEU A 76 9.21 2.80 -3.49
N LEU A 77 10.18 3.63 -3.91
CA LEU A 77 11.49 3.16 -4.36
C LEU A 77 12.25 2.41 -3.27
N LEU A 78 12.26 2.94 -2.04
CA LEU A 78 12.88 2.28 -0.90
C LEU A 78 12.19 0.95 -0.61
N MET A 79 10.85 0.91 -0.62
CA MET A 79 10.10 -0.32 -0.38
C MET A 79 10.40 -1.38 -1.44
N LEU A 80 10.36 -1.02 -2.73
CA LEU A 80 10.73 -1.89 -3.84
C LEU A 80 12.18 -2.39 -3.72
N ARG A 81 13.09 -1.54 -3.25
CA ARG A 81 14.51 -1.88 -3.09
C ARG A 81 14.79 -2.81 -1.92
N TYR A 82 14.15 -2.58 -0.78
CA TYR A 82 14.46 -3.28 0.47
C TYR A 82 13.63 -4.54 0.65
N ARG A 83 12.34 -4.53 0.31
CA ARG A 83 11.44 -5.70 0.40
C ARG A 83 10.28 -5.61 -0.58
N PRO A 84 10.45 -6.04 -1.85
CA PRO A 84 9.37 -6.05 -2.84
C PRO A 84 8.19 -6.96 -2.47
N GLN A 85 8.35 -7.82 -1.46
CA GLN A 85 7.29 -8.69 -0.90
C GLN A 85 6.48 -8.05 0.24
N GLY A 86 6.80 -6.82 0.67
CA GLY A 86 6.16 -6.14 1.81
C GLY A 86 6.86 -6.36 3.16
N ILE A 87 6.42 -5.64 4.19
CA ILE A 87 6.96 -5.74 5.56
C ILE A 87 6.70 -7.12 6.16
N LEU A 88 5.55 -7.73 5.82
CA LEU A 88 5.20 -9.11 6.18
C LEU A 88 4.89 -9.92 4.91
N PRO A 89 5.89 -10.64 4.36
CA PRO A 89 5.68 -11.61 3.30
C PRO A 89 4.63 -12.65 3.71
N GLU A 90 3.78 -13.02 2.76
CA GLU A 90 2.88 -14.17 2.85
C GLU A 90 3.68 -15.38 3.38
N PRO A 91 3.21 -16.10 4.42
CA PRO A 91 3.63 -17.47 4.59
C PRO A 91 3.21 -18.14 3.30
N ALA A 92 4.17 -18.55 2.47
CA ALA A 92 3.89 -19.37 1.31
C ALA A 92 2.94 -20.45 1.79
N ALA A 93 1.70 -20.42 1.31
CA ALA A 93 0.86 -21.58 1.40
C ALA A 93 1.67 -22.61 0.61
N ALA A 94 2.40 -23.45 1.35
CA ALA A 94 2.71 -24.78 0.90
C ALA A 94 1.33 -25.38 0.68
N THR A 95 0.78 -25.14 -0.51
CA THR A 95 -0.24 -25.96 -1.12
C THR A 95 0.41 -27.32 -1.10
N ASN A 96 0.14 -28.08 -0.04
CA ASN A 96 0.35 -29.50 -0.03
C ASN A 96 -0.47 -29.98 -1.21
N ALA A 97 0.17 -30.14 -2.37
CA ALA A 97 -0.42 -30.82 -3.49
C ALA A 97 -0.86 -32.17 -2.90
N PRO A 98 -2.16 -32.47 -2.83
CA PRO A 98 -2.56 -33.82 -2.52
C PRO A 98 -1.94 -34.67 -3.64
N ASP A 99 -1.29 -35.77 -3.27
CA ASP A 99 -0.53 -36.71 -4.11
C ASP A 99 -1.38 -37.41 -5.21
N LEU A 100 -2.31 -36.70 -5.85
CA LEU A 100 -3.16 -37.20 -6.94
C LEU A 100 -2.41 -37.33 -8.27
N LEU A 101 -1.08 -37.10 -8.28
CA LEU A 101 -0.19 -37.44 -9.38
C LEU A 101 0.66 -38.70 -9.10
N THR A 102 0.44 -39.35 -7.96
CA THR A 102 1.14 -40.58 -7.53
C THR A 102 0.25 -41.82 -7.62
N GLU A 103 -0.85 -41.75 -8.37
CA GLU A 103 -1.69 -42.93 -8.65
C GLU A 103 -1.46 -43.40 -10.10
N PRO A 104 -0.46 -44.26 -10.35
CA PRO A 104 -0.35 -44.97 -11.62
C PRO A 104 -1.38 -46.12 -11.66
N ASP A 105 -2.26 -46.06 -12.65
CA ASP A 105 -2.84 -47.23 -13.33
C ASP A 105 -3.68 -48.25 -12.55
N THR A 106 -4.73 -47.83 -11.83
CA THR A 106 -5.75 -48.76 -11.31
C THR A 106 -7.03 -48.86 -12.15
N TYR A 107 -7.16 -48.10 -13.25
CA TYR A 107 -8.34 -48.14 -14.13
C TYR A 107 -8.34 -49.26 -15.19
N VAL A 108 -7.36 -50.17 -15.20
CA VAL A 108 -7.21 -51.22 -16.23
C VAL A 108 -7.54 -52.64 -15.70
N ALA A 109 -7.98 -52.78 -14.45
CA ALA A 109 -8.13 -54.09 -13.78
C ALA A 109 -9.58 -54.57 -13.56
N ASP A 110 -10.57 -53.99 -14.24
CA ASP A 110 -11.96 -54.46 -14.21
C ASP A 110 -12.48 -54.69 -15.65
N SER A 111 -12.20 -55.89 -16.16
CA SER A 111 -12.73 -56.47 -17.41
C SER A 111 -12.98 -57.96 -17.22
#